data_AF-A0A447XEM0-F1
#
_entry.id   AF-A0A447XEM0-F1
#
_cell.length_a   1.000
_cell.length_b   1.000
_cell.length_c   1.000
_cell.angle_alpha   90.00
_cell.angle_beta   90.00
_cell.angle_gamma   90.00
#
_symmetry.space_group_name_H-M   'P 1'
#
loop_
_entity.id
_entity.type
_entity.pdbx_description
1 polymer ?
#
loop_
_entity_poly.entity_id
_entity_poly.type
_entity_poly.pdbx_seq_one_letter_code
_entity_poly.pdbx_strand_id
1 'polypeptide(L)'
;MGGKRQANVQHDADNPMPIPEGAFAEEERYMINGVLTLASRSLRGIMTPRGEISWVDANLGVDEIREQLLSSPHSLFPVCRGELG
;
A
#
# COMPACT_ATOMS: atom_id res chain seq x y z
N MET A 1 -39.04 -41.39 -34.81
CA MET A 1 -39.81 -40.70 -33.74
C MET A 1 -39.10 -40.96 -32.41
N GLY A 2 -38.64 -39.93 -31.71
CA GLY A 2 -38.00 -40.06 -30.38
C GLY A 2 -36.68 -39.30 -30.25
N GLY A 3 -36.72 -37.97 -30.41
CA GLY A 3 -35.56 -37.09 -30.23
C GLY A 3 -35.12 -37.03 -28.77
N LYS A 4 -33.83 -37.24 -28.54
CA LYS A 4 -33.15 -37.03 -27.26
C LYS A 4 -33.13 -35.52 -26.97
N ARG A 5 -33.85 -35.08 -25.93
CA ARG A 5 -33.71 -33.72 -25.38
C ARG A 5 -32.36 -33.66 -24.67
N GLN A 6 -31.35 -33.08 -25.32
CA GLN A 6 -30.20 -32.53 -24.61
C GLN A 6 -30.68 -31.26 -23.89
N ALA A 7 -30.69 -31.30 -22.57
CA ALA A 7 -30.80 -30.10 -21.75
C ALA A 7 -29.52 -29.30 -21.95
N ASN A 8 -29.63 -28.18 -22.65
CA ASN A 8 -28.55 -27.21 -22.81
C ASN A 8 -28.34 -26.51 -21.46
N VAL A 9 -27.34 -26.96 -20.69
CA VAL A 9 -26.86 -26.22 -19.51
C VAL A 9 -25.95 -25.13 -20.03
N GLN A 10 -26.55 -23.99 -20.37
CA GLN A 10 -25.83 -22.78 -20.75
C GLN A 10 -25.02 -22.33 -19.52
N HIS A 11 -23.70 -22.25 -19.66
CA HIS A 11 -22.82 -21.66 -18.64
C HIS A 11 -23.09 -20.15 -18.58
N ASP A 12 -23.96 -19.72 -17.66
CA ASP A 12 -24.13 -18.31 -17.25
C ASP A 12 -22.97 -17.83 -16.34
N ALA A 13 -21.77 -18.40 -16.48
CA ALA A 13 -20.61 -18.06 -15.65
C ALA A 13 -19.88 -16.78 -16.08
N ASP A 14 -20.17 -16.29 -17.28
CA ASP A 14 -19.51 -15.11 -17.89
C ASP A 14 -20.31 -13.82 -17.75
N ASN A 15 -21.47 -13.83 -17.09
CA ASN A 15 -22.25 -12.63 -16.85
C ASN A 15 -22.00 -12.14 -15.41
N PRO A 16 -21.12 -11.14 -15.19
CA PRO A 16 -20.91 -10.63 -13.84
C PRO A 16 -22.24 -10.10 -13.30
N MET A 17 -22.68 -10.66 -12.17
CA MET A 17 -23.83 -10.17 -11.42
C MET A 17 -23.63 -8.66 -11.15
N PRO A 18 -24.66 -7.82 -11.35
CA PRO A 18 -24.57 -6.41 -11.04
C PRO A 18 -24.16 -6.21 -9.57
N ILE A 19 -23.11 -5.43 -9.33
CA ILE A 19 -22.74 -5.06 -7.97
C ILE A 19 -23.86 -4.16 -7.43
N PRO A 20 -24.53 -4.52 -6.32
CA PRO A 20 -25.60 -3.72 -5.76
C PRO A 20 -25.15 -2.29 -5.45
N GLU A 21 -26.04 -1.32 -5.67
CA GLU A 21 -25.78 0.06 -5.29
C GLU A 21 -25.61 0.13 -3.77
N GLY A 22 -24.45 0.61 -3.31
CA GLY A 22 -24.09 0.58 -1.89
C GLY A 22 -23.44 -0.72 -1.40
N ALA A 23 -23.04 -1.65 -2.29
CA ALA A 23 -22.30 -2.85 -1.89
C ALA A 23 -20.95 -2.57 -1.20
N PHE A 24 -20.40 -1.38 -1.42
CA PHE A 24 -19.19 -0.89 -0.76
C PHE A 24 -19.45 0.43 -0.06
N ALA A 25 -18.96 0.56 1.17
CA ALA A 25 -18.83 1.83 1.87
C ALA A 25 -17.84 2.77 1.15
N GLU A 26 -17.84 4.05 1.50
CA GLU A 26 -16.97 5.04 0.87
C GLU A 26 -15.49 4.74 1.13
N GLU A 27 -15.16 4.32 2.35
CA GLU A 27 -13.82 3.94 2.78
C GLU A 27 -13.30 2.74 1.99
N GLU A 28 -14.16 1.75 1.73
CA GLU A 28 -13.81 0.57 0.93
C GLU A 28 -13.52 0.95 -0.51
N ARG A 29 -14.34 1.83 -1.11
CA ARG A 29 -14.09 2.35 -2.46
C ARG A 29 -12.78 3.14 -2.51
N TYR A 30 -12.47 3.93 -1.48
CA TYR A 30 -11.20 4.65 -1.39
C TYR A 30 -10.00 3.70 -1.34
N MET A 31 -10.06 2.66 -0.50
CA MET A 31 -9.01 1.65 -0.41
C MET A 31 -8.81 0.89 -1.72
N ILE A 32 -9.91 0.46 -2.38
CA ILE A 32 -9.86 -0.23 -3.68
C ILE A 32 -9.18 0.66 -4.73
N ASN A 33 -9.58 1.93 -4.82
CA ASN A 33 -8.94 2.88 -5.73
C ASN A 33 -7.44 3.06 -5.39
N GLY A 34 -7.08 3.12 -4.11
CA GLY A 34 -5.69 3.18 -3.66
C GLY A 34 -4.83 2.00 -4.13
N VAL A 35 -5.39 0.79 -4.11
CA VAL A 35 -4.72 -0.44 -4.58
C VAL A 35 -4.61 -0.46 -6.11
N LEU A 36 -5.72 -0.22 -6.81
CA LEU A 36 -5.76 -0.27 -8.28
C LEU A 36 -4.86 0.79 -8.93
N THR A 37 -4.65 1.92 -8.26
CA THR A 37 -3.77 3.00 -8.74
C THR A 37 -2.31 2.85 -8.30
N LEU A 38 -2.00 1.92 -7.40
CA LEU A 38 -0.67 1.81 -6.77
C LEU A 38 0.46 1.68 -7.82
N ALA A 39 0.24 0.89 -8.87
CA ALA A 39 1.23 0.66 -9.93
C ALA A 39 1.61 1.92 -10.72
N SER A 40 0.75 2.94 -10.73
CA SER A 40 0.99 4.21 -11.42
C SER A 40 1.64 5.28 -10.54
N ARG A 41 1.76 5.05 -9.23
CA ARG A 41 2.36 6.01 -8.30
C ARG A 41 3.88 5.95 -8.41
N SER A 42 4.52 7.11 -8.55
CA SER A 42 5.98 7.18 -8.49
C SER A 42 6.49 6.97 -7.07
N LEU A 43 7.68 6.37 -6.91
CA LEU A 43 8.33 6.24 -5.60
C LEU A 43 8.46 7.58 -4.88
N ARG A 44 8.83 8.63 -5.61
CA ARG A 44 8.94 10.00 -5.07
C ARG A 44 7.61 10.51 -4.51
N GLY A 45 6.47 10.11 -5.10
CA GLY A 45 5.14 10.51 -4.65
C GLY A 45 4.63 9.76 -3.41
N ILE A 46 5.36 8.77 -2.91
CA ILE A 46 4.95 7.96 -1.75
C ILE A 46 5.99 7.93 -0.62
N MET A 47 7.27 8.17 -0.91
CA MET A 47 8.34 8.20 0.08
C MET A 47 8.31 9.49 0.91
N THR A 48 8.81 9.43 2.14
CA THR A 48 9.10 10.61 2.94
C THR A 48 10.14 11.48 2.22
N PRO A 49 9.89 12.79 2.04
CA PRO A 49 10.87 13.70 1.45
C PRO A 49 12.18 13.68 2.23
N ARG A 50 13.32 13.74 1.54
CA ARG A 50 14.65 13.62 2.17
C ARG A 50 14.86 14.57 3.35
N GLY A 51 14.43 15.83 3.23
CA GLY A 51 14.58 16.83 4.29
C GLY A 51 13.74 16.58 5.54
N GLU A 52 12.80 15.64 5.49
CA GLU A 52 11.90 15.27 6.57
C GLU A 52 12.27 13.91 7.20
N ILE A 53 13.30 13.24 6.69
CA ILE A 53 13.75 11.95 7.20
C ILE A 53 14.46 12.17 8.54
N SER A 54 14.04 11.44 9.57
CA SER A 54 14.82 11.26 10.80
C SER A 54 15.94 10.23 10.54
N TRP A 55 17.19 10.60 10.81
CA TRP A 55 18.37 9.76 10.57
C TRP A 55 19.39 9.93 11.71
N VAL A 56 20.29 8.96 11.86
CA VAL A 56 21.32 8.94 12.90
C VAL A 56 22.69 9.22 12.29
N ASP A 57 23.45 10.14 12.88
CA ASP A 57 24.86 10.33 12.54
C ASP A 57 25.74 9.38 13.35
N ALA A 58 26.46 8.50 12.64
CA ALA A 58 27.37 7.51 13.22
C ALA A 58 28.61 8.12 13.88
N ASN A 59 28.83 9.44 13.73
CA ASN A 59 29.91 10.13 14.42
C ASN A 59 29.54 10.59 15.84
N LEU A 60 28.26 10.54 16.21
CA LEU A 60 27.79 10.90 17.55
C LEU A 60 28.20 9.85 18.59
N GLY A 61 28.28 10.29 19.85
CA GLY A 61 28.48 9.41 20.98
C GLY A 61 27.30 8.47 21.20
N VAL A 62 27.54 7.33 21.87
CA VAL A 62 26.50 6.32 22.14
C VAL A 62 25.31 6.90 22.92
N ASP A 63 25.57 7.76 23.90
CA ASP A 63 24.51 8.38 24.71
C ASP A 63 23.65 9.35 23.91
N GLU A 64 24.27 10.14 23.02
CA GLU A 64 23.57 11.08 22.12
C GLU A 64 22.70 10.33 21.10
N ILE A 65 23.25 9.26 20.50
CA ILE A 65 22.48 8.38 19.61
C ILE A 65 21.28 7.78 20.36
N ARG A 66 21.49 7.32 21.59
CA ARG A 66 20.41 6.73 22.40
C ARG A 66 19.30 7.73 22.68
N GLU A 67 19.64 8.96 23.06
CA GLU A 67 18.67 10.03 23.29
C GLU A 67 17.87 10.35 22.01
N GLN A 68 18.56 10.43 20.87
CA GLN A 68 17.92 10.65 19.58
C GLN A 68 16.92 9.53 19.23
N LEU A 69 17.31 8.27 19.42
CA LEU A 69 16.44 7.12 19.15
C LEU A 69 15.19 7.11 20.05
N LEU A 70 15.33 7.49 21.33
CA LEU A 70 14.23 7.49 22.29
C LEU A 70 13.27 8.68 22.13
N SER A 71 13.73 9.77 21.52
CA SER A 71 12.92 10.97 21.28
C SER A 71 12.09 10.92 19.99
N SER A 72 12.36 9.95 19.11
CA SER A 72 11.67 9.78 17.84
C SER A 72 10.59 8.68 17.91
N PRO A 73 9.45 8.85 17.22
CA PRO A 73 8.42 7.81 17.13
C PRO A 73 8.78 6.67 16.15
N HIS A 74 9.93 6.74 15.47
CA HIS A 74 10.31 5.79 14.44
C HIS A 74 11.11 4.61 15.01
N SER A 75 10.89 3.42 14.45
CA SER A 75 11.62 2.21 14.85
C SER A 75 12.85 1.92 13.99
N LEU A 76 13.00 2.62 12.86
CA LEU A 76 14.07 2.42 11.88
C LEU A 76 14.61 3.77 11.44
N PHE A 77 15.95 3.86 11.36
CA PHE A 77 16.65 5.08 10.98
C PHE A 77 17.72 4.73 9.94
N PRO A 78 17.84 5.51 8.86
CA PRO A 78 19.07 5.56 8.09
C PRO A 78 20.22 5.98 9.00
N VAL A 79 21.37 5.32 8.85
CA VAL A 79 22.60 5.65 9.56
C VAL A 79 23.59 6.21 8.56
N CYS A 80 24.05 7.44 8.77
CA CYS A 80 24.95 8.15 7.87
C CYS A 80 26.15 8.71 8.64
N ARG A 81 27.13 9.29 7.92
CA ARG A 81 28.27 9.99 8.53
C ARG A 81 28.26 11.43 8.09
N GLY A 82 27.99 12.35 9.02
CA GLY A 82 28.02 13.80 8.79
C GLY A 82 26.79 14.36 8.06
N GLU A 83 26.32 13.72 6.99
CA GLU A 83 25.12 14.16 6.26
C GLU A 83 24.26 12.98 5.77
N LEU A 84 22.95 13.21 5.69
CA LEU A 84 22.03 12.31 5.00
C LEU A 84 22.30 12.44 3.49
N GLY A 85 23.02 11.45 2.94
CA GLY A 85 23.45 11.31 1.54
C GLY A 85 22.36 10.86 0.58
#